data_AF-A0A961EXJ1-F1
#
_entry.id   AF-A0A961EXJ1-F1
#
_cell.length_a   1.000
_cell.length_b   1.000
_cell.length_c   1.000
_cell.angle_alpha   90.00
_cell.angle_beta   90.00
_cell.angle_gamma   90.00
#
_symmetry.space_group_name_H-M   'P 1'
#
loop_
_entity.id
_entity.type
_entity.pdbx_description
1 polymer ?
#
loop_
_entity_poly.entity_id
_entity_poly.type
_entity_poly.pdbx_seq_one_letter_code
_entity_poly.pdbx_strand_id
1 'polypeptide(L)'
;MQAQEIDFIRDCLPQNRTLFYYYKDRYAGLLLKYAVADGASVATVKKSRWSALLNRPVVRNRIANCGDGKLYPSAMDSDWPTDTHPFRLTLSRWPSAAAHRVQAWQQTSRRQHNLVLHVNFAGLHNDTYARIFGRENNQAFAIASHPVDEREITLSWARLDLDWENGEALIEEIQSDWLRYAAYRLQAGGDRFVVDHLGQVVPARWRRRQVRRSVSRDELHRYVQDTLQPYRRMWAELTLAAGIWFLVEEIGIRRIFYHTFESSLVYKHMHAAPPPRSLYTDLPTRFCFQVQDVKPEMLKEHRGIRRQLKRTRMQTARFHLLDLNAPAIKN
;
A
#
# COMPACT_ATOMS: atom_id res chain seq x y z
N MET A 1 2.05 14.21 -11.28
CA MET A 1 3.40 14.23 -11.92
C MET A 1 3.33 14.13 -13.45
N GLN A 2 4.38 14.57 -14.13
CA GLN A 2 4.57 14.33 -15.57
C GLN A 2 4.99 12.87 -15.82
N ALA A 3 4.71 12.36 -17.02
CA ALA A 3 5.03 10.97 -17.36
C ALA A 3 6.55 10.71 -17.34
N GLN A 4 7.34 11.65 -17.88
CA GLN A 4 8.79 11.53 -17.97
C GLN A 4 9.46 11.45 -16.59
N GLU A 5 8.93 12.16 -15.59
CA GLU A 5 9.45 12.09 -14.22
C GLU A 5 9.28 10.69 -13.62
N ILE A 6 8.12 10.07 -13.86
CA ILE A 6 7.85 8.71 -13.37
C ILE A 6 8.75 7.68 -14.07
N ASP A 7 8.91 7.82 -15.39
CA ASP A 7 9.77 6.93 -16.16
C ASP A 7 11.24 7.06 -15.69
N PHE A 8 11.72 8.29 -15.41
CA PHE A 8 13.05 8.52 -14.82
C PHE A 8 13.22 7.82 -13.46
N ILE A 9 12.28 7.98 -12.52
CA ILE A 9 12.34 7.31 -11.22
C ILE A 9 12.39 5.79 -11.40
N ARG A 10 11.55 5.25 -12.28
CA ARG A 10 11.51 3.81 -12.56
C ARG A 10 12.85 3.31 -13.09
N ASP A 11 13.50 4.09 -13.96
CA ASP A 11 14.77 3.72 -14.58
C ASP A 11 15.95 3.80 -13.59
N CYS A 12 15.87 4.69 -12.60
CA CYS A 12 16.87 4.81 -11.52
C CYS A 12 16.81 3.69 -10.48
N LEU A 13 15.64 3.09 -10.24
CA LEU A 13 15.52 1.98 -9.30
C LEU A 13 16.16 0.70 -9.84
N PRO A 14 16.58 -0.24 -8.97
CA PRO A 14 17.33 -1.42 -9.38
C PRO A 14 16.49 -2.51 -10.10
N GLN A 15 15.59 -2.12 -11.02
CA GLN A 15 14.86 -2.95 -11.99
C GLN A 15 14.44 -4.31 -11.45
N ASN A 16 13.50 -4.29 -10.49
CA ASN A 16 12.96 -5.47 -9.82
C ASN A 16 13.87 -6.12 -8.76
N ARG A 17 14.95 -5.49 -8.31
CA ARG A 17 15.82 -6.04 -7.23
C ARG A 17 15.56 -5.46 -5.85
N THR A 18 14.64 -4.50 -5.71
CA THR A 18 14.30 -3.94 -4.41
C THR A 18 13.48 -4.93 -3.59
N LEU A 19 14.11 -5.51 -2.56
CA LEU A 19 13.43 -6.38 -1.61
C LEU A 19 12.99 -5.57 -0.40
N PHE A 20 11.71 -5.70 -0.07
CA PHE A 20 11.13 -5.17 1.16
C PHE A 20 10.68 -6.33 2.02
N TYR A 21 11.40 -6.56 3.10
CA TYR A 21 11.03 -7.60 4.04
C TYR A 21 10.06 -7.06 5.08
N TYR A 22 9.07 -7.88 5.44
CA TYR A 22 8.04 -7.45 6.35
C TYR A 22 7.51 -8.59 7.21
N TYR A 23 7.21 -8.23 8.44
CA TYR A 23 6.47 -9.02 9.40
C TYR A 23 5.47 -8.08 10.08
N LYS A 24 4.43 -8.65 10.69
CA LYS A 24 3.36 -7.89 11.34
C LYS A 24 3.91 -6.88 12.36
N ASP A 25 3.43 -5.64 12.30
CA ASP A 25 3.82 -4.49 13.12
C ASP A 25 5.24 -3.93 12.85
N ARG A 26 5.98 -4.40 11.83
CA ARG A 26 7.31 -3.85 11.47
C ARG A 26 7.28 -2.34 11.24
N TYR A 27 6.16 -1.80 10.75
CA TYR A 27 6.01 -0.36 10.53
C TYR A 27 6.26 0.49 11.79
N ALA A 28 5.98 -0.05 12.98
CA ALA A 28 6.15 0.70 14.23
C ALA A 28 7.63 0.95 14.51
N GLY A 29 8.48 -0.06 14.27
CA GLY A 29 9.94 0.10 14.36
C GLY A 29 10.45 1.07 13.30
N LEU A 30 9.93 0.97 12.07
CA LEU A 30 10.28 1.87 10.96
C LEU A 30 10.00 3.35 11.31
N LEU A 31 8.81 3.65 11.82
CA LEU A 31 8.44 5.03 12.17
C LEU A 31 9.21 5.54 13.38
N LEU A 32 9.45 4.70 14.40
CA LEU A 32 10.26 5.08 15.55
C LEU A 32 11.70 5.37 15.14
N LYS A 33 12.28 4.59 14.22
CA LYS A 33 13.61 4.83 13.64
C LYS A 33 13.70 6.25 13.08
N TYR A 34 12.68 6.70 12.36
CA TYR A 34 12.63 8.06 11.80
C TYR A 34 12.41 9.14 12.87
N ALA A 35 11.64 8.83 13.91
CA ALA A 35 11.26 9.81 14.93
C ALA A 35 12.36 10.12 15.95
N VAL A 36 13.24 9.15 16.27
CA VAL A 36 14.22 9.29 17.36
C VAL A 36 15.59 9.81 16.91
N ALA A 37 15.85 9.94 15.60
CA ALA A 37 17.14 10.37 15.04
C ALA A 37 18.35 9.71 15.72
N ASP A 38 19.06 10.37 16.64
CA ASP A 38 20.25 9.82 17.32
C ASP A 38 19.94 9.08 18.64
N GLY A 39 18.68 9.08 19.05
CA GLY A 39 18.15 8.35 20.19
C GLY A 39 17.32 9.22 21.13
N ALA A 40 16.31 8.61 21.75
CA ALA A 40 15.38 9.28 22.66
C ALA A 40 15.03 8.40 23.86
N SER A 41 14.85 9.00 25.04
CA SER A 41 14.34 8.24 26.19
C SER A 41 12.94 7.70 25.92
N VAL A 42 12.65 6.49 26.40
CA VAL A 42 11.31 5.90 26.30
C VAL A 42 10.25 6.81 26.96
N ALA A 43 10.61 7.49 28.04
CA ALA A 43 9.74 8.45 28.72
C ALA A 43 9.36 9.64 27.82
N THR A 44 10.32 10.18 27.06
CA THR A 44 10.05 11.25 26.10
C THR A 44 9.17 10.76 24.95
N VAL A 45 9.45 9.58 24.40
CA VAL A 45 8.60 9.00 23.33
C VAL A 45 7.17 8.76 23.81
N LYS A 46 6.95 8.34 25.05
CA LYS A 46 5.61 8.18 25.66
C LYS A 46 4.80 9.48 25.71
N LYS A 47 5.46 10.64 25.83
CA LYS A 47 4.82 11.96 25.84
C LYS A 47 4.58 12.53 24.44
N SER A 48 5.08 11.87 23.40
CA SER A 48 4.96 12.32 22.01
C SER A 48 3.78 11.66 21.29
N ARG A 49 3.51 12.10 20.05
CA ARG A 49 2.52 11.45 19.15
C ARG A 49 2.85 9.99 18.79
N TRP A 50 4.08 9.55 19.06
CA TRP A 50 4.57 8.21 18.73
C TRP A 50 4.34 7.19 19.85
N SER A 51 3.74 7.61 20.97
CA SER A 51 3.51 6.78 22.15
C SER A 51 2.75 5.48 21.85
N ALA A 52 1.81 5.51 20.90
CA ALA A 52 1.04 4.34 20.49
C ALA A 52 1.92 3.23 19.87
N LEU A 53 3.06 3.59 19.26
CA LEU A 53 3.99 2.63 18.66
C LEU A 53 4.71 1.79 19.71
N LEU A 54 4.96 2.35 20.90
CA LEU A 54 5.59 1.66 22.03
C LEU A 54 4.75 0.49 22.56
N ASN A 55 3.45 0.48 22.26
CA ASN A 55 2.54 -0.57 22.67
C ASN A 55 2.51 -1.76 21.72
N ARG A 56 3.20 -1.68 20.57
CA ARG A 56 3.25 -2.79 19.61
C ARG A 56 4.13 -3.91 20.13
N PRO A 57 3.71 -5.19 20.04
CA PRO A 57 4.46 -6.32 20.59
C PRO A 57 5.94 -6.34 20.16
N VAL A 58 6.21 -6.10 18.88
CA VAL A 58 7.56 -6.02 18.31
C VAL A 58 8.41 -4.97 19.03
N VAL A 59 7.84 -3.78 19.26
CA VAL A 59 8.55 -2.67 19.89
C VAL A 59 8.75 -2.92 21.39
N ARG A 60 7.75 -3.48 22.08
CA ARG A 60 7.87 -3.85 23.50
C ARG A 60 9.01 -4.85 23.73
N ASN A 61 9.11 -5.87 22.88
CA ASN A 61 10.18 -6.86 22.97
C ASN A 61 11.55 -6.22 22.78
N ARG A 62 11.68 -5.28 21.84
CA ARG A 62 12.93 -4.52 21.62
C ARG A 62 13.29 -3.63 22.81
N ILE A 63 12.31 -2.91 23.36
CA ILE A 63 12.51 -2.05 24.55
C ILE A 63 12.94 -2.88 25.76
N ALA A 64 12.39 -4.08 25.95
CA ALA A 64 12.77 -4.96 27.06
C ALA A 64 14.27 -5.33 27.03
N ASN A 65 14.88 -5.30 25.83
CA ASN A 65 16.30 -5.57 25.63
C ASN A 65 17.16 -4.29 25.69
N CYS A 66 16.56 -3.10 25.84
CA CYS A 66 17.28 -1.82 25.98
C CYS A 66 17.57 -1.55 27.47
N GLY A 67 18.81 -1.83 27.90
CA GLY A 67 19.21 -1.70 29.31
C GLY A 67 19.32 -0.27 29.86
N ASP A 68 19.35 0.75 29.00
CA ASP A 68 19.55 2.15 29.38
C ASP A 68 18.28 3.03 29.30
N GLY A 69 17.13 2.41 28.98
CA GLY A 69 15.84 3.10 28.86
C GLY A 69 15.74 4.06 27.66
N LYS A 70 16.64 3.95 26.68
CA LYS A 70 16.64 4.76 25.45
C LYS A 70 16.33 3.90 24.23
N LEU A 71 15.72 4.54 23.24
CA LEU A 71 15.46 3.99 21.92
C LEU A 71 16.44 4.57 20.93
N TYR A 72 17.13 3.70 20.20
CA TYR A 72 18.07 4.05 19.14
C TYR A 72 17.58 3.51 17.78
N PRO A 73 17.93 4.14 16.65
CA PRO A 73 17.64 3.60 15.32
C PRO A 73 18.10 2.16 15.12
N SER A 74 19.32 1.85 15.58
CA SER A 74 19.93 0.52 15.44
C SER A 74 19.11 -0.58 16.11
N ALA A 75 18.48 -0.27 17.25
CA ALA A 75 17.58 -1.20 17.94
C ALA A 75 16.32 -1.50 17.12
N MET A 76 15.91 -0.61 16.20
CA MET A 76 14.76 -0.83 15.32
C MET A 76 15.07 -1.70 14.10
N ASP A 77 16.35 -1.83 13.74
CA ASP A 77 16.81 -2.70 12.65
C ASP A 77 17.22 -4.10 13.14
N SER A 78 17.35 -4.27 14.46
CA SER A 78 17.74 -5.53 15.11
C SER A 78 16.57 -6.50 15.28
N ASP A 79 16.89 -7.79 15.42
CA ASP A 79 15.98 -8.92 15.75
C ASP A 79 14.75 -9.05 14.85
N TRP A 80 14.90 -9.90 13.82
CA TRP A 80 13.86 -10.18 12.86
C TRP A 80 13.18 -11.52 13.18
N PRO A 81 11.85 -11.55 13.36
CA PRO A 81 11.13 -12.79 13.59
C PRO A 81 11.29 -13.79 12.43
N THR A 82 11.16 -15.07 12.72
CA THR A 82 11.17 -16.15 11.71
C THR A 82 10.02 -16.02 10.70
N ASP A 83 8.89 -15.44 11.10
CA ASP A 83 7.72 -15.16 10.24
C ASP A 83 7.89 -13.88 9.40
N THR A 84 9.12 -13.59 8.97
CA THR A 84 9.41 -12.47 8.07
C THR A 84 9.28 -12.91 6.63
N HIS A 85 8.49 -12.16 5.85
CA HIS A 85 8.27 -12.44 4.44
C HIS A 85 9.02 -11.44 3.55
N PRO A 86 9.72 -11.90 2.50
CA PRO A 86 10.23 -11.03 1.47
C PRO A 86 9.11 -10.60 0.52
N PHE A 87 9.12 -9.34 0.11
CA PHE A 87 8.32 -8.80 -0.98
C PHE A 87 9.21 -8.14 -2.00
N ARG A 88 8.86 -8.25 -3.27
CA ARG A 88 9.56 -7.54 -4.35
C ARG A 88 8.81 -6.25 -4.65
N LEU A 89 9.50 -5.12 -4.56
CA LEU A 89 8.94 -3.83 -4.94
C LEU A 89 9.23 -3.55 -6.41
N THR A 90 8.20 -3.15 -7.15
CA THR A 90 8.31 -2.70 -8.53
C THR A 90 7.52 -1.41 -8.72
N LEU A 91 7.83 -0.69 -9.80
CA LEU A 91 7.19 0.57 -10.12
C LEU A 91 6.46 0.52 -11.45
N SER A 92 5.31 1.19 -11.51
CA SER A 92 4.66 1.53 -12.78
C SER A 92 4.07 2.95 -12.74
N ARG A 93 3.35 3.30 -13.80
CA ARG A 93 2.69 4.60 -13.96
C ARG A 93 1.19 4.38 -14.07
N TRP A 94 0.43 5.24 -13.39
CA TRP A 94 -1.02 5.35 -13.56
C TRP A 94 -1.42 6.71 -14.14
N PRO A 95 -2.30 6.78 -15.14
CA PRO A 95 -2.69 5.68 -16.03
C PRO A 95 -1.50 5.14 -16.82
N SER A 96 -1.56 3.87 -17.20
CA SER A 96 -0.58 3.29 -18.13
C SER A 96 -0.76 3.90 -19.52
N ALA A 97 0.25 3.78 -20.39
CA ALA A 97 0.16 4.25 -21.77
C ALA A 97 -1.00 3.57 -22.55
N ALA A 98 -1.37 2.33 -22.19
CA ALA A 98 -2.51 1.64 -22.77
C ALA A 98 -3.87 2.11 -22.20
N ALA A 99 -3.88 2.76 -21.03
CA ALA A 99 -5.07 3.21 -20.32
C ALA A 99 -5.48 4.64 -20.70
N HIS A 100 -5.48 4.97 -22.01
CA HIS A 100 -5.99 6.24 -22.54
C HIS A 100 -7.54 6.34 -22.52
N ARG A 101 -8.19 5.87 -21.44
CA ARG A 101 -9.62 6.10 -21.22
C ARG A 101 -9.80 7.26 -20.25
N VAL A 102 -10.72 8.17 -20.60
CA VAL A 102 -11.19 9.29 -19.76
C VAL A 102 -11.55 8.85 -18.32
N GLN A 103 -11.90 7.58 -18.13
CA GLN A 103 -12.25 6.96 -16.86
C GLN A 103 -11.06 6.77 -15.88
N ALA A 104 -9.82 6.58 -16.37
CA ALA A 104 -8.67 6.33 -15.49
C ALA A 104 -8.30 7.55 -14.62
N TRP A 105 -8.63 8.74 -15.12
CA TRP A 105 -8.47 10.03 -14.42
C TRP A 105 -9.62 10.35 -13.46
N GLN A 106 -10.70 9.57 -13.44
CA GLN A 106 -11.86 9.86 -12.58
C GLN A 106 -11.60 9.54 -11.10
N GLN A 107 -10.49 8.85 -10.79
CA GLN A 107 -10.14 8.40 -9.45
C GLN A 107 -8.76 8.92 -8.98
N THR A 108 -8.25 10.00 -9.55
CA THR A 108 -7.02 10.69 -9.11
C THR A 108 -7.36 12.09 -8.63
N SER A 109 -6.64 12.60 -7.63
CA SER A 109 -6.91 13.95 -7.11
C SER A 109 -6.47 15.06 -8.06
N ARG A 110 -5.59 14.75 -9.03
CA ARG A 110 -5.21 15.61 -10.14
C ARG A 110 -5.28 14.85 -11.46
N ARG A 111 -5.50 15.56 -12.57
CA ARG A 111 -5.47 15.00 -13.94
C ARG A 111 -4.03 14.90 -14.45
N GLN A 112 -3.21 14.16 -13.72
CA GLN A 112 -1.78 13.94 -13.97
C GLN A 112 -1.40 12.55 -13.49
N HIS A 113 -0.26 12.04 -13.98
CA HIS A 113 0.15 10.69 -13.65
C HIS A 113 0.54 10.53 -12.18
N ASN A 114 0.30 9.34 -11.64
CA ASN A 114 0.81 8.89 -10.36
C ASN A 114 1.87 7.81 -10.57
N LEU A 115 2.86 7.81 -9.70
CA LEU A 115 3.77 6.69 -9.52
C LEU A 115 3.01 5.58 -8.78
N VAL A 116 3.11 4.35 -9.27
CA VAL A 116 2.53 3.19 -8.58
C VAL A 116 3.65 2.36 -8.01
N LEU A 117 3.63 2.16 -6.69
CA LEU A 117 4.47 1.20 -6.01
C LEU A 117 3.70 -0.12 -5.87
N HIS A 118 4.17 -1.18 -6.52
CA HIS A 118 3.62 -2.51 -6.33
C HIS A 118 4.37 -3.24 -5.21
N VAL A 119 3.62 -3.94 -4.38
CA VAL A 119 4.12 -4.93 -3.43
C VAL A 119 3.79 -6.30 -3.99
N ASN A 120 4.81 -6.99 -4.50
CA ASN A 120 4.63 -8.29 -5.14
C ASN A 120 5.00 -9.44 -4.22
N PHE A 121 4.29 -10.56 -4.36
CA PHE A 121 4.63 -11.79 -3.66
C PHE A 121 6.02 -12.30 -4.07
N ALA A 122 6.67 -13.03 -3.18
CA ALA A 122 7.94 -13.70 -3.45
C ALA A 122 8.02 -15.05 -2.73
N GLY A 123 9.06 -15.82 -3.06
CA GLY A 123 9.42 -17.06 -2.36
C GLY A 123 8.29 -18.10 -2.33
N LEU A 124 7.99 -18.60 -1.13
CA LEU A 124 7.08 -19.72 -0.89
C LEU A 124 5.67 -19.51 -1.48
N HIS A 125 5.19 -18.27 -1.51
CA HIS A 125 3.91 -17.96 -2.15
C HIS A 125 3.93 -18.33 -3.64
N ASN A 126 4.96 -17.88 -4.37
CA ASN A 126 5.04 -18.08 -5.82
C ASN A 126 5.19 -19.55 -6.19
N ASP A 127 5.90 -20.33 -5.36
CA ASP A 127 6.01 -21.79 -5.54
C ASP A 127 4.66 -22.49 -5.35
N THR A 128 3.93 -22.13 -4.30
CA THR A 128 2.59 -22.70 -4.03
C THR A 128 1.61 -22.31 -5.13
N TYR A 129 1.63 -21.04 -5.51
CA TYR A 129 0.80 -20.50 -6.59
C TYR A 129 1.07 -21.21 -7.92
N ALA A 130 2.34 -21.40 -8.31
CA ALA A 130 2.71 -22.01 -9.58
C ALA A 130 2.21 -23.46 -9.69
N ARG A 131 2.15 -24.21 -8.59
CA ARG A 131 1.60 -25.58 -8.56
C ARG A 131 0.10 -25.60 -8.88
N ILE A 132 -0.65 -24.58 -8.45
CA ILE A 132 -2.10 -24.54 -8.60
C ILE A 132 -2.50 -23.91 -9.93
N PHE A 133 -1.92 -22.75 -10.27
CA PHE A 133 -2.38 -21.92 -11.39
C PHE A 133 -1.44 -21.91 -12.60
N GLY A 134 -0.26 -22.54 -12.49
CA GLY A 134 0.77 -22.56 -13.51
C GLY A 134 1.79 -21.42 -13.35
N ARG A 135 3.06 -21.70 -13.66
CA ARG A 135 4.19 -20.77 -13.46
C ARG A 135 4.10 -19.51 -14.33
N GLU A 136 3.61 -19.65 -15.56
CA GLU A 136 3.50 -18.56 -16.54
C GLU A 136 2.28 -17.64 -16.32
N ASN A 137 1.42 -17.96 -15.36
CA ASN A 137 0.20 -17.21 -15.13
C ASN A 137 0.37 -16.26 -13.96
N ASN A 138 0.37 -14.95 -14.14
CA ASN A 138 0.31 -13.98 -13.02
C ASN A 138 -1.04 -13.25 -12.93
N GLN A 139 -2.03 -13.67 -13.70
CA GLN A 139 -3.29 -12.95 -13.88
C GLN A 139 -4.48 -13.58 -13.15
N ALA A 140 -4.28 -14.63 -12.33
CA ALA A 140 -5.37 -15.39 -11.70
C ALA A 140 -6.45 -14.51 -11.02
N PHE A 141 -6.01 -13.46 -10.33
CA PHE A 141 -6.87 -12.55 -9.57
C PHE A 141 -6.56 -11.06 -9.84
N ALA A 142 -5.79 -10.78 -10.88
CA ALA A 142 -5.48 -9.43 -11.32
C ALA A 142 -6.69 -8.78 -12.02
N ILE A 143 -6.74 -7.44 -12.08
CA ILE A 143 -7.74 -6.73 -12.87
C ILE A 143 -7.03 -5.82 -13.86
N ALA A 144 -7.34 -5.97 -15.15
CA ALA A 144 -6.73 -5.18 -16.22
C ALA A 144 -6.99 -3.66 -16.11
N SER A 145 -8.03 -3.23 -15.39
CA SER A 145 -8.33 -1.82 -15.17
C SER A 145 -7.69 -1.25 -13.90
N HIS A 146 -6.84 -2.00 -13.22
CA HIS A 146 -6.14 -1.59 -12.00
C HIS A 146 -4.62 -1.66 -12.22
N PRO A 147 -3.82 -0.89 -11.45
CA PRO A 147 -2.38 -0.84 -11.64
C PRO A 147 -1.69 -2.05 -11.00
N VAL A 148 -1.75 -3.18 -11.71
CA VAL A 148 -1.04 -4.42 -11.37
C VAL A 148 0.23 -4.55 -12.22
N ASP A 149 1.23 -5.25 -11.69
CA ASP A 149 2.45 -5.56 -12.43
C ASP A 149 2.16 -6.63 -13.50
N GLU A 150 2.74 -6.46 -14.70
CA GLU A 150 2.56 -7.40 -15.82
C GLU A 150 3.48 -8.62 -15.75
N ARG A 151 4.54 -8.57 -14.94
CA ARG A 151 5.57 -9.62 -14.84
C ARG A 151 5.54 -10.33 -13.50
N GLU A 152 5.17 -9.63 -12.45
CA GLU A 152 5.12 -10.13 -11.09
C GLU A 152 3.69 -10.49 -10.65
N ILE A 153 3.58 -11.17 -9.51
CA ILE A 153 2.28 -11.42 -8.87
C ILE A 153 2.04 -10.33 -7.82
N THR A 154 1.24 -9.33 -8.16
CA THR A 154 0.97 -8.19 -7.27
C THR A 154 0.00 -8.56 -6.14
N LEU A 155 0.48 -8.52 -4.90
CA LEU A 155 -0.36 -8.63 -3.69
C LEU A 155 -1.21 -7.37 -3.53
N SER A 156 -0.55 -6.22 -3.59
CA SER A 156 -1.14 -4.91 -3.31
C SER A 156 -0.31 -3.80 -3.94
N TRP A 157 -0.83 -2.59 -3.94
CA TRP A 157 -0.17 -1.44 -4.53
C TRP A 157 -0.56 -0.14 -3.84
N ALA A 158 0.31 0.86 -3.94
CA ALA A 158 0.09 2.22 -3.51
C ALA A 158 0.22 3.18 -4.69
N ARG A 159 -0.74 4.12 -4.84
CA ARG A 159 -0.63 5.23 -5.80
C ARG A 159 -0.06 6.45 -5.09
N LEU A 160 1.01 6.99 -5.64
CA LEU A 160 1.81 8.09 -5.07
C LEU A 160 1.81 9.26 -6.06
N ASP A 161 1.55 10.46 -5.55
CA ASP A 161 1.75 11.72 -6.27
C ASP A 161 2.85 12.51 -5.55
N LEU A 162 3.86 12.94 -6.30
CA LEU A 162 5.02 13.62 -5.75
C LEU A 162 5.02 15.10 -6.17
N ASP A 163 5.46 15.94 -5.24
CA ASP A 163 5.71 17.36 -5.44
C ASP A 163 7.13 17.67 -4.97
N TRP A 164 8.02 17.78 -5.96
CA TRP A 164 9.44 18.03 -5.75
C TRP A 164 9.72 19.44 -5.23
N GLU A 165 8.91 20.42 -5.62
CA GLU A 165 9.10 21.83 -5.27
C GLU A 165 8.91 22.03 -3.76
N ASN A 166 7.89 21.37 -3.20
CA ASN A 166 7.54 21.50 -1.78
C ASN A 166 8.06 20.34 -0.92
N GLY A 167 8.70 19.32 -1.53
CA GLY A 167 9.15 18.13 -0.83
C GLY A 167 7.99 17.35 -0.19
N GLU A 168 6.84 17.30 -0.87
CA GLU A 168 5.62 16.65 -0.40
C GLU A 168 5.27 15.41 -1.23
N ALA A 169 4.71 14.40 -0.59
CA ALA A 169 4.10 13.26 -1.27
C ALA A 169 2.66 13.10 -0.81
N LEU A 170 1.77 12.74 -1.74
CA LEU A 170 0.42 12.31 -1.45
C LEU A 170 0.28 10.83 -1.79
N ILE A 171 -0.04 10.03 -0.78
CA ILE A 171 -0.50 8.67 -0.99
C ILE A 171 -2.00 8.75 -1.31
N GLU A 172 -2.33 8.61 -2.60
CA GLU A 172 -3.68 8.74 -3.15
C GLU A 172 -4.60 7.60 -2.67
N GLU A 173 -4.04 6.39 -2.59
CA GLU A 173 -4.66 5.21 -2.01
C GLU A 173 -3.69 4.03 -1.93
N ILE A 174 -4.12 3.02 -1.16
CA ILE A 174 -3.57 1.67 -1.22
C ILE A 174 -4.71 0.68 -1.47
N GLN A 175 -4.45 -0.41 -2.20
CA GLN A 175 -5.44 -1.46 -2.44
C GLN A 175 -4.79 -2.84 -2.60
N SER A 176 -5.61 -3.89 -2.44
CA SER A 176 -5.26 -5.28 -2.76
C SER A 176 -6.41 -5.93 -3.52
N ASP A 177 -6.29 -5.97 -4.85
CA ASP A 177 -7.26 -6.67 -5.68
C ASP A 177 -7.13 -8.17 -5.54
N TRP A 178 -5.89 -8.66 -5.44
CA TRP A 178 -5.59 -10.09 -5.38
C TRP A 178 -6.36 -10.80 -4.27
N LEU A 179 -6.27 -10.30 -3.04
CA LEU A 179 -6.95 -10.88 -1.88
C LEU A 179 -8.47 -10.79 -2.00
N ARG A 180 -8.97 -9.66 -2.53
CA ARG A 180 -10.40 -9.41 -2.73
C ARG A 180 -10.99 -10.36 -3.77
N TYR A 181 -10.35 -10.51 -4.93
CA TYR A 181 -10.84 -11.41 -5.97
C TYR A 181 -10.67 -12.86 -5.62
N ALA A 182 -9.56 -13.27 -5.00
CA ALA A 182 -9.39 -14.64 -4.55
C ALA A 182 -10.53 -15.07 -3.59
N ALA A 183 -10.89 -14.19 -2.64
CA ALA A 183 -12.05 -14.41 -1.77
C ALA A 183 -13.37 -14.46 -2.54
N TYR A 184 -13.61 -13.48 -3.41
CA TYR A 184 -14.83 -13.38 -4.22
C TYR A 184 -15.02 -14.62 -5.13
N ARG A 185 -13.95 -15.11 -5.77
CA ARG A 185 -14.00 -16.30 -6.62
C ARG A 185 -14.37 -17.54 -5.82
N LEU A 186 -13.77 -17.73 -4.64
CA LEU A 186 -14.13 -18.85 -3.77
C LEU A 186 -15.60 -18.74 -3.30
N GLN A 187 -16.06 -17.55 -2.95
CA GLN A 187 -17.44 -17.29 -2.52
C GLN A 187 -18.48 -17.44 -3.64
N ALA A 188 -18.12 -17.16 -4.90
CA ALA A 188 -19.01 -17.33 -6.05
C ALA A 188 -19.50 -18.79 -6.20
N GLY A 189 -18.84 -19.75 -5.55
CA GLY A 189 -19.23 -21.14 -5.49
C GLY A 189 -18.99 -21.91 -6.80
N GLY A 190 -19.32 -23.20 -6.77
CA GLY A 190 -19.02 -24.16 -7.81
C GLY A 190 -18.06 -25.25 -7.32
N ASP A 191 -18.17 -26.42 -7.91
CA ASP A 191 -17.36 -27.59 -7.53
C ASP A 191 -16.02 -27.63 -8.26
N ARG A 192 -15.91 -26.87 -9.36
CA ARG A 192 -14.71 -26.77 -10.19
C ARG A 192 -14.51 -25.36 -10.72
N PHE A 193 -13.25 -24.97 -10.80
CA PHE A 193 -12.78 -23.72 -11.37
C PHE A 193 -11.88 -24.03 -12.57
N VAL A 194 -11.68 -23.03 -13.41
CA VAL A 194 -10.73 -23.09 -14.52
C VAL A 194 -9.91 -21.81 -14.55
N VAL A 195 -8.68 -21.94 -15.03
CA VAL A 195 -7.89 -20.82 -15.54
C VAL A 195 -8.26 -20.64 -17.00
N ASP A 196 -8.83 -19.48 -17.33
CA ASP A 196 -9.22 -19.17 -18.71
C ASP A 196 -8.03 -18.70 -19.58
N HIS A 197 -8.28 -18.44 -20.86
CA HIS A 197 -7.26 -17.93 -21.79
C HIS A 197 -6.63 -16.57 -21.41
N LEU A 198 -7.26 -15.79 -20.52
CA LEU A 198 -6.70 -14.55 -19.97
C LEU A 198 -5.92 -14.80 -18.67
N GLY A 199 -5.78 -16.07 -18.25
CA GLY A 199 -5.12 -16.43 -17.00
C GLY A 199 -6.00 -16.28 -15.76
N GLN A 200 -7.27 -15.90 -15.91
CA GLN A 200 -8.17 -15.61 -14.78
C GLN A 200 -8.80 -16.88 -14.22
N VAL A 201 -8.94 -16.95 -12.89
CA VAL A 201 -9.64 -18.04 -12.22
C VAL A 201 -11.15 -17.75 -12.22
N VAL A 202 -11.93 -18.62 -12.85
CA VAL A 202 -13.39 -18.49 -12.96
C VAL A 202 -14.11 -19.81 -12.67
N PRO A 203 -15.36 -19.78 -12.16
CA PRO A 203 -16.17 -20.99 -12.06
C PRO A 203 -16.32 -21.69 -13.42
N ALA A 204 -16.13 -23.01 -13.46
CA ALA A 204 -16.16 -23.78 -14.70
C ALA A 204 -17.50 -23.64 -15.46
N ARG A 205 -18.61 -23.39 -14.75
CA ARG A 205 -19.94 -23.14 -15.34
C ARG A 205 -20.03 -21.87 -16.16
N TRP A 206 -19.10 -20.93 -16.02
CA TRP A 206 -19.06 -19.69 -16.83
C TRP A 206 -18.47 -19.96 -18.23
N ARG A 207 -18.80 -21.12 -18.83
CA ARG A 207 -18.22 -21.83 -20.03
C ARG A 207 -18.18 -21.02 -21.35
N ARG A 208 -17.84 -19.75 -21.33
CA ARG A 208 -17.69 -18.91 -22.53
C ARG A 208 -16.22 -18.71 -22.93
N ARG A 209 -15.26 -19.36 -22.27
CA ARG A 209 -13.82 -19.12 -22.47
C ARG A 209 -13.04 -20.42 -22.62
N GLN A 210 -12.06 -20.42 -23.52
CA GLN A 210 -11.07 -21.49 -23.64
C GLN A 210 -10.39 -21.74 -22.28
N VAL A 211 -10.25 -23.03 -21.94
CA VAL A 211 -9.70 -23.50 -20.66
C VAL A 211 -8.22 -23.79 -20.84
N ARG A 212 -7.36 -23.15 -20.04
CA ARG A 212 -5.92 -23.48 -19.97
C ARG A 212 -5.64 -24.58 -18.95
N ARG A 213 -6.35 -24.56 -17.81
CA ARG A 213 -6.12 -25.46 -16.68
C ARG A 213 -7.39 -25.61 -15.84
N SER A 214 -7.61 -26.80 -15.28
CA SER A 214 -8.65 -27.03 -14.27
C SER A 214 -8.08 -26.82 -12.87
N VAL A 215 -8.86 -26.24 -11.97
CA VAL A 215 -8.51 -26.01 -10.56
C VAL A 215 -9.67 -26.56 -9.72
N SER A 216 -9.37 -27.46 -8.78
CA SER A 216 -10.40 -27.98 -7.89
C SER A 216 -10.83 -26.93 -6.87
N ARG A 217 -12.04 -27.09 -6.32
CA ARG A 217 -12.49 -26.24 -5.22
C ARG A 217 -11.55 -26.32 -4.02
N ASP A 218 -11.03 -27.50 -3.71
CA ASP A 218 -10.14 -27.72 -2.56
C ASP A 218 -8.77 -27.08 -2.75
N GLU A 219 -8.23 -27.07 -3.97
CA GLU A 219 -7.01 -26.33 -4.30
C GLU A 219 -7.21 -24.83 -4.12
N LEU A 220 -8.31 -24.27 -4.65
CA LEU A 220 -8.62 -22.86 -4.47
C LEU A 220 -8.87 -22.52 -3.01
N HIS A 221 -9.59 -23.39 -2.27
CA HIS A 221 -9.86 -23.19 -0.85
C HIS A 221 -8.56 -23.16 -0.03
N ARG A 222 -7.67 -24.15 -0.20
CA ARG A 222 -6.37 -24.18 0.49
C ARG A 222 -5.50 -22.97 0.16
N TYR A 223 -5.47 -22.57 -1.11
CA TYR A 223 -4.75 -21.36 -1.50
C TYR A 223 -5.29 -20.12 -0.77
N VAL A 224 -6.62 -19.97 -0.72
CA VAL A 224 -7.27 -18.80 -0.14
C VAL A 224 -7.20 -18.77 1.39
N GLN A 225 -7.34 -19.93 2.05
CA GLN A 225 -7.40 -20.02 3.52
C GLN A 225 -6.04 -20.27 4.17
N ASP A 226 -5.13 -20.96 3.50
CA ASP A 226 -3.85 -21.36 4.09
C ASP A 226 -2.73 -20.48 3.53
N THR A 227 -2.63 -20.36 2.20
CA THR A 227 -1.54 -19.60 1.56
C THR A 227 -1.73 -18.09 1.71
N LEU A 228 -2.95 -17.56 1.51
CA LEU A 228 -3.20 -16.12 1.53
C LEU A 228 -3.46 -15.54 2.93
N GLN A 229 -3.69 -16.38 3.95
CA GLN A 229 -4.10 -15.90 5.27
C GLN A 229 -3.06 -15.00 5.96
N PRO A 230 -1.75 -15.32 5.95
CA PRO A 230 -0.74 -14.45 6.56
C PRO A 230 -0.80 -13.04 5.95
N TYR A 231 -0.91 -12.96 4.62
CA TYR A 231 -0.99 -11.71 3.88
C TYR A 231 -2.29 -10.93 4.16
N ARG A 232 -3.44 -11.61 4.31
CA ARG A 232 -4.72 -10.96 4.64
C ARG A 232 -4.66 -10.12 5.91
N ARG A 233 -3.90 -10.59 6.91
CA ARG A 233 -3.78 -9.91 8.21
C ARG A 233 -2.89 -8.68 8.19
N MET A 234 -2.02 -8.55 7.19
CA MET A 234 -0.99 -7.51 7.17
C MET A 234 -0.95 -6.66 5.90
N TRP A 235 -1.64 -7.01 4.81
CA TRP A 235 -1.43 -6.36 3.49
C TRP A 235 -1.54 -4.83 3.55
N ALA A 236 -2.54 -4.28 4.26
CA ALA A 236 -2.79 -2.84 4.27
C ALA A 236 -1.65 -2.10 4.99
N GLU A 237 -1.19 -2.67 6.08
CA GLU A 237 -0.08 -2.17 6.88
C GLU A 237 1.26 -2.33 6.15
N LEU A 238 1.49 -3.49 5.56
CA LEU A 238 2.63 -3.77 4.68
C LEU A 238 2.72 -2.75 3.55
N THR A 239 1.60 -2.49 2.86
CA THR A 239 1.58 -1.61 1.68
C THR A 239 1.85 -0.16 2.08
N LEU A 240 1.21 0.33 3.15
CA LEU A 240 1.46 1.67 3.64
C LEU A 240 2.90 1.82 4.17
N ALA A 241 3.43 0.80 4.87
CA ALA A 241 4.81 0.81 5.33
C ALA A 241 5.82 0.79 4.18
N ALA A 242 5.59 -0.02 3.15
CA ALA A 242 6.41 -0.05 1.94
C ALA A 242 6.36 1.31 1.22
N GLY A 243 5.18 1.93 1.11
CA GLY A 243 5.02 3.27 0.55
C GLY A 243 5.80 4.33 1.32
N ILE A 244 5.70 4.35 2.64
CA ILE A 244 6.45 5.30 3.48
C ILE A 244 7.95 5.05 3.41
N TRP A 245 8.38 3.79 3.54
CA TRP A 245 9.79 3.41 3.41
C TRP A 245 10.35 3.87 2.07
N PHE A 246 9.63 3.61 0.97
CA PHE A 246 10.04 4.01 -0.36
C PHE A 246 10.16 5.53 -0.48
N LEU A 247 9.15 6.27 -0.01
CA LEU A 247 9.18 7.73 -0.04
C LEU A 247 10.34 8.31 0.77
N VAL A 248 10.66 7.74 1.93
CA VAL A 248 11.68 8.27 2.83
C VAL A 248 13.09 7.84 2.42
N GLU A 249 13.30 6.58 2.09
CA GLU A 249 14.63 5.98 1.92
C GLU A 249 15.11 6.00 0.47
N GLU A 250 14.20 5.83 -0.49
CA GLU A 250 14.55 5.79 -1.92
C GLU A 250 14.33 7.15 -2.59
N ILE A 251 13.27 7.87 -2.20
CA ILE A 251 12.91 9.17 -2.79
C ILE A 251 13.41 10.36 -1.96
N GLY A 252 13.54 10.22 -0.64
CA GLY A 252 13.95 11.31 0.26
C GLY A 252 12.84 12.28 0.69
N ILE A 253 11.57 12.00 0.38
CA ILE A 253 10.43 12.81 0.81
C ILE A 253 9.92 12.36 2.19
N ARG A 254 9.86 13.31 3.12
CA ARG A 254 9.52 13.09 4.54
C ARG A 254 8.21 13.72 4.99
N ARG A 255 7.61 14.59 4.17
CA ARG A 255 6.32 15.22 4.43
C ARG A 255 5.26 14.51 3.60
N ILE A 256 4.53 13.60 4.23
CA ILE A 256 3.66 12.64 3.55
C ILE A 256 2.21 12.90 3.93
N PHE A 257 1.39 13.20 2.94
CA PHE A 257 -0.05 13.29 3.05
C PHE A 257 -0.73 11.99 2.67
N TYR A 258 -1.87 11.73 3.29
CA TYR A 258 -2.78 10.64 2.97
C TYR A 258 -4.21 11.16 3.03
N HIS A 259 -5.09 10.70 2.15
CA HIS A 259 -6.48 11.15 2.16
C HIS A 259 -7.21 10.75 3.44
N THR A 260 -8.06 11.63 3.97
CA THR A 260 -9.15 11.20 4.85
C THR A 260 -10.23 10.54 4.00
N PHE A 261 -11.17 9.84 4.64
CA PHE A 261 -12.27 9.23 3.91
C PHE A 261 -13.04 10.32 3.13
N GLU A 262 -13.30 11.42 3.81
CA GLU A 262 -14.06 12.53 3.25
C GLU A 262 -13.29 13.26 2.14
N SER A 263 -11.98 13.51 2.30
CA SER A 263 -11.20 14.13 1.21
C SER A 263 -11.09 13.20 0.00
N SER A 264 -11.01 11.88 0.20
CA SER A 264 -11.03 10.93 -0.92
C SER A 264 -12.32 11.05 -1.75
N LEU A 265 -13.48 11.25 -1.12
CA LEU A 265 -14.75 11.44 -1.83
C LEU A 265 -14.79 12.74 -2.62
N VAL A 266 -14.24 13.83 -2.04
CA VAL A 266 -14.24 15.16 -2.65
C VAL A 266 -13.31 15.22 -3.86
N TYR A 267 -12.07 14.76 -3.71
CA TYR A 267 -11.04 14.93 -4.73
C TYR A 267 -11.09 13.84 -5.81
N LYS A 268 -11.50 12.62 -5.47
CA LYS A 268 -11.47 11.46 -6.38
C LYS A 268 -12.85 11.04 -6.88
N HIS A 269 -13.89 11.83 -6.62
CA HIS A 269 -15.26 11.62 -7.09
C HIS A 269 -15.88 10.23 -6.78
N MET A 270 -15.41 9.54 -5.73
CA MET A 270 -15.75 8.14 -5.42
C MET A 270 -17.09 7.96 -4.67
N HIS A 271 -18.15 8.66 -5.08
CA HIS A 271 -19.44 8.63 -4.36
C HIS A 271 -20.25 7.35 -4.58
N ALA A 272 -20.17 6.75 -5.77
CA ALA A 272 -20.98 5.59 -6.14
C ALA A 272 -20.45 4.27 -5.57
N ALA A 273 -19.14 4.20 -5.29
CA ALA A 273 -18.46 3.03 -4.75
C ALA A 273 -17.32 3.49 -3.83
N PRO A 274 -17.65 3.97 -2.61
CA PRO A 274 -16.64 4.46 -1.70
C PRO A 274 -15.73 3.32 -1.24
N PRO A 275 -14.44 3.59 -1.01
CA PRO A 275 -13.54 2.57 -0.49
C PRO A 275 -13.86 2.22 0.98
N PRO A 276 -13.34 1.11 1.52
CA PRO A 276 -13.51 0.77 2.93
C PRO A 276 -13.01 1.89 3.86
N ARG A 277 -13.87 2.37 4.76
CA ARG A 277 -13.59 3.51 5.64
C ARG A 277 -12.34 3.30 6.52
N SER A 278 -12.09 2.07 6.96
CA SER A 278 -10.95 1.72 7.82
C SER A 278 -9.59 2.01 7.18
N LEU A 279 -9.47 1.93 5.84
CA LEU A 279 -8.23 2.29 5.12
C LEU A 279 -7.93 3.78 5.16
N TYR A 280 -8.90 4.61 5.51
CA TYR A 280 -8.81 6.07 5.55
C TYR A 280 -8.97 6.64 6.97
N THR A 281 -9.11 5.77 7.98
CA THR A 281 -9.32 6.15 9.38
C THR A 281 -8.36 5.36 10.26
N ASP A 282 -8.64 4.10 10.53
CA ASP A 282 -7.85 3.26 11.44
C ASP A 282 -6.41 3.11 10.98
N LEU A 283 -6.19 2.86 9.68
CA LEU A 283 -4.85 2.58 9.17
C LEU A 283 -3.90 3.80 9.30
N PRO A 284 -4.21 5.00 8.79
CA PRO A 284 -3.36 6.17 9.00
C PRO A 284 -3.12 6.49 10.48
N THR A 285 -4.14 6.37 11.33
CA THR A 285 -3.99 6.60 12.77
C THR A 285 -3.00 5.62 13.41
N ARG A 286 -3.03 4.34 13.01
CA ARG A 286 -2.05 3.35 13.48
C ARG A 286 -0.61 3.73 13.13
N PHE A 287 -0.40 4.46 12.04
CA PHE A 287 0.87 4.99 11.56
C PHE A 287 1.19 6.41 12.09
N CYS A 288 0.47 6.88 13.10
CA CYS A 288 0.68 8.19 13.72
C CYS A 288 0.51 9.38 12.77
N PHE A 289 -0.23 9.21 11.67
CA PHE A 289 -0.71 10.35 10.90
C PHE A 289 -1.64 11.20 11.77
N GLN A 290 -1.57 12.50 11.60
CA GLN A 290 -2.45 13.46 12.27
C GLN A 290 -3.39 14.08 11.25
N VAL A 291 -4.68 14.15 11.59
CA VAL A 291 -5.65 14.86 10.75
C VAL A 291 -5.38 16.36 10.87
N GLN A 292 -5.20 17.03 9.74
CA GLN A 292 -4.91 18.46 9.64
C GLN A 292 -5.91 19.12 8.68
N ASP A 293 -6.20 20.39 8.92
CA ASP A 293 -6.93 21.27 7.99
C ASP A 293 -6.00 21.82 6.88
N VAL A 294 -4.71 21.47 6.94
CA VAL A 294 -3.71 21.80 5.92
C VAL A 294 -3.84 20.84 4.74
N LYS A 295 -3.80 21.41 3.55
CA LYS A 295 -3.88 20.72 2.27
C LYS A 295 -2.48 20.63 1.64
N PRO A 296 -2.16 19.54 0.91
CA PRO A 296 -0.93 19.47 0.11
C PRO A 296 -0.83 20.64 -0.87
N GLU A 297 0.36 21.22 -1.01
CA GLU A 297 0.64 22.35 -1.92
C GLU A 297 0.22 21.99 -3.35
N MET A 298 0.60 20.79 -3.78
CA MET A 298 0.29 20.22 -5.09
C MET A 298 -1.20 20.25 -5.46
N LEU A 299 -2.10 20.28 -4.46
CA LEU A 299 -3.54 20.32 -4.68
C LEU A 299 -4.11 21.73 -4.62
N LYS A 300 -3.42 22.75 -4.07
CA LYS A 300 -4.02 24.05 -3.67
C LYS A 300 -4.83 24.70 -4.79
N GLU A 301 -4.32 24.69 -6.01
CA GLU A 301 -4.93 25.32 -7.18
C GLU A 301 -5.98 24.46 -7.90
N HIS A 302 -6.39 23.31 -7.34
CA HIS A 302 -7.28 22.38 -8.03
C HIS A 302 -8.66 23.01 -8.34
N ARG A 303 -8.83 23.42 -9.60
CA ARG A 303 -10.06 24.04 -10.11
C ARG A 303 -11.22 23.06 -9.96
N GLY A 304 -12.36 23.57 -9.46
CA GLY A 304 -13.58 22.76 -9.27
C GLY A 304 -13.76 22.16 -7.87
N ILE A 305 -12.76 22.24 -6.98
CA ILE A 305 -12.93 21.72 -5.62
C ILE A 305 -14.02 22.43 -4.82
N ARG A 306 -14.16 23.75 -4.98
CA ARG A 306 -15.23 24.52 -4.32
C ARG A 306 -16.62 23.99 -4.68
N ARG A 307 -16.82 23.56 -5.94
CA ARG A 307 -18.07 22.92 -6.38
C ARG A 307 -18.27 21.56 -5.72
N GLN A 308 -17.20 20.77 -5.58
CA GLN A 308 -17.27 19.45 -4.94
C GLN A 308 -17.53 19.54 -3.44
N LEU A 309 -16.83 20.42 -2.72
CA LEU A 309 -17.07 20.71 -1.31
C LEU A 309 -18.55 21.11 -1.06
N LYS A 310 -19.11 21.97 -1.92
CA LYS A 310 -20.53 22.33 -1.87
C LYS A 310 -21.43 21.10 -2.10
N ARG A 311 -21.11 20.25 -3.07
CA ARG A 311 -21.87 19.03 -3.38
C ARG A 311 -21.86 18.02 -2.23
N THR A 312 -20.74 17.89 -1.53
CA THR A 312 -20.60 16.99 -0.37
C THR A 312 -21.02 17.63 0.95
N ARG A 313 -21.48 18.89 0.93
CA ARG A 313 -21.82 19.69 2.13
C ARG A 313 -20.65 19.79 3.13
N MET A 314 -19.42 19.82 2.62
CA MET A 314 -18.22 19.95 3.43
C MET A 314 -17.68 21.37 3.36
N GLN A 315 -17.23 21.91 4.50
CA GLN A 315 -16.58 23.21 4.57
C GLN A 315 -15.12 23.16 4.12
N THR A 316 -14.40 22.12 4.53
CA THR A 316 -13.01 21.85 4.12
C THR A 316 -12.77 20.34 3.97
N ALA A 317 -11.80 19.96 3.16
CA ALA A 317 -11.36 18.57 3.01
C ALA A 317 -10.02 18.40 3.74
N ARG A 318 -10.07 17.70 4.88
CA ARG A 318 -8.92 17.43 5.74
C ARG A 318 -8.04 16.32 5.18
N PHE A 319 -6.78 16.33 5.57
CA PHE A 319 -5.82 15.29 5.20
C PHE A 319 -5.15 14.71 6.44
N HIS A 320 -4.76 13.45 6.33
CA HIS A 320 -3.81 12.85 7.25
C HIS A 320 -2.41 13.33 6.86
N LEU A 321 -1.64 13.84 7.82
CA LEU A 321 -0.26 14.28 7.63
C LEU A 321 0.68 13.47 8.53
N LEU A 322 1.71 12.89 7.92
CA LEU A 322 2.88 12.32 8.55
C LEU A 322 4.08 13.20 8.19
N ASP A 323 4.41 14.14 9.07
CA ASP A 323 5.57 15.00 8.90
C ASP A 323 6.79 14.44 9.66
N LEU A 324 7.75 13.87 8.94
CA LEU A 324 9.00 13.33 9.50
C LEU A 324 10.15 14.35 9.48
N ASN A 325 9.90 15.60 9.05
CA ASN A 325 10.83 16.72 9.17
C ASN A 325 10.66 17.46 10.50
N ALA A 326 9.56 17.23 11.21
CA ALA A 326 9.37 17.73 12.56
C ALA A 326 10.59 17.39 13.44
N PRO A 327 10.98 18.28 14.39
CA PRO A 327 12.14 18.04 15.22
C PRO A 327 12.10 16.63 15.81
N ALA A 328 13.20 15.89 15.63
CA ALA A 328 13.34 14.58 16.23
C ALA A 328 13.06 14.66 17.73
N ILE A 329 12.54 13.58 18.29
CA ILE A 329 12.30 13.50 19.74
C ILE A 329 13.68 13.58 20.41
N LYS A 330 13.97 14.68 21.10
CA LYS A 330 15.20 14.86 21.90
C LYS A 330 14.86 14.83 23.39
N ASN A 331 15.83 14.45 24.21
CA ASN A 331 15.66 14.28 25.66
C ASN A 331 15.24 15.56 26.37
#